data_AF-A0A538T2K6-F1
#
_entry.id   AF-A0A538T2K6-F1
#
_cell.length_a   1.000
_cell.length_b   1.000
_cell.length_c   1.000
_cell.angle_alpha   90.00
_cell.angle_beta   90.00
_cell.angle_gamma   90.00
#
_symmetry.space_group_name_H-M   'P 1'
#
loop_
_entity.id
_entity.type
_entity.pdbx_description
1 polymer ?
#
loop_
_entity_poly.entity_id
_entity_poly.type
_entity_poly.pdbx_seq_one_letter_code
_entity_poly.pdbx_strand_id
1 'polypeptide(L)'
;MGVDALRDWLESGRPVTVLDIRPAVEREEWSIPGSLHLDPHEALRASTASPFAGVALPPGQPVVAVCARGNTSLLAVRALRERGVQALSLKGGMKAWSLAWNLADVKPIRSSAQIIQVRRTGKGCLSYIIGSGSEAAVVDASVDPEIYLRIAKERGFTITHVIDTHVHADHLSRSRPLAARCRAKVYLPAQNRTTYPFLPLQDGDTITIGTSAIQVLHTPGHTLESMCYLVDGRALLTGDTLFPGAVGRPDLAASAVEARQRAHALYGTLQRIIKLPPDTWILPCHTSEPIPFDGRPCGAALADVIGRVEMLRASEDGFVETLLSRIPATPPNHLAIVRLNEAGNFPQGDPTELEAGANRCAIS
;
A
#
# COMPACT_ATOMS: atom_id res chain seq x y z
N MET A 1 -8.79 12.71 -19.05
CA MET A 1 -8.02 13.30 -17.93
C MET A 1 -6.95 12.29 -17.50
N GLY A 2 -5.77 12.75 -17.11
CA GLY A 2 -4.71 11.87 -16.57
C GLY A 2 -4.90 11.58 -15.08
N VAL A 3 -4.18 10.58 -14.56
CA VAL A 3 -4.25 10.19 -13.14
C VAL A 3 -3.82 11.31 -12.22
N ASP A 4 -2.69 11.97 -12.51
CA ASP A 4 -2.20 13.10 -11.71
C ASP A 4 -3.23 14.23 -11.63
N ALA A 5 -3.86 14.58 -12.75
CA ALA A 5 -4.87 15.64 -12.76
C ALA A 5 -6.10 15.30 -11.89
N LEU A 6 -6.58 14.05 -11.89
CA LEU A 6 -7.67 13.64 -11.00
C LEU A 6 -7.22 13.59 -9.55
N ARG A 7 -6.02 13.06 -9.28
CA ARG A 7 -5.41 13.04 -7.95
C ARG A 7 -5.36 14.46 -7.37
N ASP A 8 -4.79 15.40 -8.12
CA ASP A 8 -4.63 16.79 -7.68
C ASP A 8 -5.99 17.44 -7.39
N TRP A 9 -7.04 17.11 -8.16
CA TRP A 9 -8.40 17.59 -7.88
C TRP A 9 -8.94 17.04 -6.56
N LEU A 10 -8.76 15.74 -6.30
CA LEU A 10 -9.21 15.12 -5.04
C LEU A 10 -8.42 15.63 -3.84
N GLU A 11 -7.10 15.80 -3.98
CA GLU A 11 -6.21 16.29 -2.93
C GLU A 11 -6.44 17.77 -2.58
N SER A 12 -6.75 18.60 -3.57
CA SER A 12 -7.10 20.01 -3.35
C SER A 12 -8.55 20.23 -2.89
N GLY A 13 -9.36 19.16 -2.77
CA GLY A 13 -10.79 19.26 -2.46
C GLY A 13 -11.59 19.97 -3.56
N ARG A 14 -11.07 20.02 -4.79
CA ARG A 14 -11.80 20.58 -5.93
C ARG A 14 -13.06 19.75 -6.18
N PRO A 15 -14.25 20.37 -6.32
CA PRO A 15 -15.47 19.63 -6.59
C PRO A 15 -15.37 18.78 -7.86
N VAL A 16 -15.49 17.46 -7.69
CA VAL A 16 -15.50 16.47 -8.77
C VAL A 16 -16.29 15.24 -8.32
N THR A 17 -17.11 14.70 -9.21
CA THR A 17 -17.78 13.41 -8.98
C THR A 17 -17.02 12.32 -9.74
N VAL A 18 -16.48 11.33 -9.02
CA VAL A 18 -15.91 10.14 -9.64
C VAL A 18 -17.03 9.10 -9.78
N LEU A 19 -17.28 8.64 -11.02
CA LEU A 19 -18.27 7.62 -11.32
C LEU A 19 -17.57 6.34 -11.78
N ASP A 20 -17.51 5.34 -10.90
CA ASP A 20 -17.06 4.00 -11.23
C ASP A 20 -18.16 3.25 -11.98
N ILE A 21 -17.84 2.89 -13.23
CA ILE A 21 -18.76 2.20 -14.13
C ILE A 21 -18.46 0.70 -14.29
N ARG A 22 -17.55 0.15 -13.49
CA ARG A 22 -17.18 -1.27 -13.56
C ARG A 22 -18.29 -2.16 -13.02
N PRO A 23 -18.30 -3.46 -13.36
CA PRO A 23 -19.12 -4.45 -12.68
C PRO A 23 -18.92 -4.43 -11.17
N ALA A 24 -19.99 -4.74 -10.41
CA ALA A 24 -19.96 -4.72 -8.94
C ALA A 24 -18.81 -5.55 -8.36
N VAL A 25 -18.56 -6.73 -8.92
CA VAL A 25 -17.48 -7.63 -8.49
C VAL A 25 -16.10 -6.97 -8.61
N GLU A 26 -15.84 -6.20 -9.67
CA GLU A 26 -14.58 -5.47 -9.83
C GLU A 26 -14.48 -4.26 -8.87
N ARG A 27 -15.62 -3.63 -8.55
CA ARG A 27 -15.73 -2.47 -7.65
C ARG A 27 -15.53 -2.86 -6.18
N GLU A 28 -16.00 -4.04 -5.80
CA GLU A 28 -15.86 -4.61 -4.45
C GLU A 28 -14.41 -4.93 -4.12
N GLU A 29 -13.60 -5.34 -5.12
CA GLU A 29 -12.18 -5.57 -4.88
C GLU A 29 -11.44 -4.31 -4.42
N TRP A 30 -11.72 -3.16 -5.05
CA TRP A 30 -11.09 -1.89 -4.72
C TRP A 30 -11.74 -0.72 -5.46
N SER A 31 -11.51 0.50 -4.99
CA SER A 31 -12.10 1.69 -5.59
C SER A 31 -11.41 3.00 -5.25
N ILE A 32 -11.77 4.04 -6.01
CA ILE A 32 -11.43 5.41 -5.65
C ILE A 32 -12.31 5.85 -4.47
N PRO A 33 -11.74 6.29 -3.33
CA PRO A 33 -12.51 6.73 -2.17
C PRO A 33 -13.55 7.79 -2.54
N GLY A 34 -14.76 7.63 -2.02
CA GLY A 34 -15.88 8.55 -2.28
C GLY A 34 -16.47 8.46 -3.69
N SER A 35 -16.05 7.52 -4.54
CA SER A 35 -16.66 7.35 -5.86
C SER A 35 -18.08 6.81 -5.78
N LEU A 36 -18.95 7.35 -6.65
CA LEU A 36 -20.24 6.76 -6.94
C LEU A 36 -20.05 5.50 -7.79
N HIS A 37 -20.97 4.54 -7.67
CA HIS A 37 -20.95 3.33 -8.47
C HIS A 37 -22.26 3.13 -9.22
N LEU A 38 -22.15 2.69 -10.47
CA LEU A 38 -23.24 2.23 -11.31
C LEU A 38 -22.66 1.27 -12.32
N ASP A 39 -23.29 0.14 -12.58
CA ASP A 39 -22.91 -0.73 -13.70
C ASP A 39 -23.84 -0.48 -14.90
N PRO A 40 -23.44 0.35 -15.90
CA PRO A 40 -24.24 0.60 -17.08
C PRO A 40 -23.91 -0.37 -18.23
N HIS A 41 -23.11 -1.44 -18.03
CA HIS A 41 -22.58 -2.25 -19.13
C HIS A 41 -23.66 -2.88 -20.01
N GLU A 42 -24.77 -3.33 -19.43
CA GLU A 42 -25.89 -3.86 -20.19
C GLU A 42 -26.63 -2.75 -20.96
N ALA A 43 -26.95 -1.64 -20.28
CA ALA A 43 -27.66 -0.52 -20.88
C ALA A 43 -26.87 0.16 -22.01
N LEU A 44 -25.54 0.29 -21.86
CA LEU A 44 -24.66 0.82 -22.90
C LEU A 44 -24.57 -0.11 -24.12
N ARG A 45 -24.65 -1.44 -23.93
CA ARG A 45 -24.65 -2.42 -25.03
C ARG A 45 -25.98 -2.48 -25.75
N ALA A 46 -27.09 -2.41 -25.01
CA ALA A 46 -28.43 -2.51 -25.55
C ALA A 46 -28.90 -1.23 -26.27
N SER A 47 -28.10 -0.15 -26.28
CA SER A 47 -28.48 1.17 -26.81
C SER A 47 -29.83 1.66 -26.26
N THR A 48 -30.15 1.28 -25.01
CA THR A 48 -31.42 1.63 -24.37
C THR A 48 -31.45 3.09 -23.98
N ALA A 49 -32.65 3.66 -23.88
CA ALA A 49 -32.83 5.02 -23.43
C ALA A 49 -32.40 5.14 -21.96
N SER A 50 -31.39 5.99 -21.69
CA SER A 50 -30.92 6.41 -20.36
C SER A 50 -30.12 5.37 -19.53
N PRO A 51 -28.88 5.02 -19.95
CA PRO A 51 -27.98 4.14 -19.18
C PRO A 51 -27.56 4.66 -17.79
N PHE A 52 -27.93 5.90 -17.45
CA PHE A 52 -27.63 6.56 -16.17
C PHE A 52 -28.90 6.96 -15.39
N ALA A 53 -30.05 6.32 -15.64
CA ALA A 53 -31.32 6.67 -14.98
C ALA A 53 -31.29 6.52 -13.44
N GLY A 54 -30.38 5.71 -12.90
CA GLY A 54 -30.31 5.37 -11.46
C GLY A 54 -29.27 6.12 -10.64
N VAL A 55 -28.50 7.06 -11.21
CA VAL A 55 -27.48 7.81 -10.47
C VAL A 55 -27.83 9.28 -10.42
N ALA A 56 -28.02 9.79 -9.21
CA ALA A 56 -28.11 11.22 -8.95
C ALA A 56 -26.70 11.82 -9.03
N LEU A 57 -26.42 12.55 -10.11
CA LEU A 57 -25.18 13.29 -10.28
C LEU A 57 -25.34 14.72 -9.73
N PRO A 58 -24.42 15.21 -8.87
CA PRO A 58 -24.46 16.57 -8.38
C PRO A 58 -24.46 17.60 -9.53
N PRO A 59 -25.40 18.56 -9.56
CA PRO A 59 -25.48 19.54 -10.64
C PRO A 59 -24.25 20.46 -10.63
N GLY A 60 -23.75 20.81 -11.82
CA GLY A 60 -22.65 21.77 -12.00
C GLY A 60 -21.25 21.24 -11.65
N GLN A 61 -21.12 19.98 -11.23
CA GLN A 61 -19.81 19.37 -10.97
C GLN A 61 -19.34 18.54 -12.17
N PRO A 62 -18.03 18.58 -12.51
CA PRO A 62 -17.49 17.67 -13.51
C PRO A 62 -17.58 16.23 -13.03
N VAL A 63 -17.95 15.33 -13.94
CA VAL A 63 -17.98 13.88 -13.71
C VAL A 63 -16.77 13.24 -14.36
N VAL A 64 -15.97 12.49 -13.60
CA VAL A 64 -14.90 11.67 -14.13
C VAL A 64 -15.34 10.21 -14.10
N ALA A 65 -15.69 9.67 -15.27
CA ALA A 65 -16.07 8.28 -15.42
C ALA A 65 -14.83 7.38 -15.49
N VAL A 66 -14.88 6.25 -14.78
CA VAL A 66 -13.77 5.31 -14.66
C VAL A 66 -14.26 3.88 -14.87
N CYS A 67 -13.55 3.14 -15.73
CA CYS A 67 -13.67 1.69 -15.88
C CYS A 67 -12.30 1.03 -15.68
N ALA A 68 -12.17 -0.29 -15.91
CA ALA A 68 -10.90 -1.01 -15.72
C ALA A 68 -9.70 -0.39 -16.48
N ARG A 69 -9.85 -0.09 -17.78
CA ARG A 69 -8.76 0.37 -18.67
C ARG A 69 -9.02 1.72 -19.35
N GLY A 70 -10.16 2.35 -19.12
CA GLY A 70 -10.54 3.64 -19.70
C GLY A 70 -11.28 3.56 -21.04
N ASN A 71 -11.52 2.36 -21.58
CA ASN A 71 -12.20 2.15 -22.87
C ASN A 71 -13.71 2.35 -22.75
N THR A 72 -14.38 1.58 -21.87
CA THR A 72 -15.83 1.68 -21.63
C THR A 72 -16.23 3.05 -21.10
N SER A 73 -15.39 3.69 -20.29
CA SER A 73 -15.68 5.02 -19.73
C SER A 73 -15.76 6.10 -20.80
N LEU A 74 -15.19 5.91 -21.99
CA LEU A 74 -15.39 6.83 -23.13
C LEU A 74 -16.83 6.78 -23.66
N LEU A 75 -17.46 5.60 -23.67
CA LEU A 75 -18.87 5.45 -24.07
C LEU A 75 -19.78 6.13 -23.03
N ALA A 76 -19.50 5.90 -21.74
CA ALA A 76 -20.22 6.55 -20.66
C ALA A 76 -20.13 8.09 -20.73
N VAL A 77 -18.93 8.62 -21.01
CA VAL A 77 -18.73 10.08 -21.16
C VAL A 77 -19.54 10.66 -22.31
N ARG A 78 -19.68 9.96 -23.45
CA ARG A 78 -20.51 10.42 -24.57
C ARG A 78 -21.97 10.54 -24.13
N ALA A 79 -22.52 9.47 -23.57
CA ALA A 79 -23.92 9.44 -23.11
C ALA A 79 -24.21 10.42 -21.95
N LEU A 80 -23.23 10.70 -21.08
CA LEU A 80 -23.36 11.76 -20.06
C LEU A 80 -23.37 13.16 -20.68
N ARG A 81 -22.51 13.43 -21.67
CA ARG A 81 -22.45 14.73 -22.36
C ARG A 81 -23.70 15.05 -23.17
N GLU A 82 -24.33 14.04 -23.78
CA GLU A 82 -25.63 14.18 -24.44
C GLU A 82 -26.74 14.67 -23.49
N ARG A 83 -26.57 14.45 -22.18
CA ARG A 83 -27.47 14.93 -21.12
C ARG A 83 -27.01 16.26 -20.51
N GLY A 84 -26.05 16.95 -21.13
CA GLY A 84 -25.50 18.23 -20.66
C GLY A 84 -24.52 18.12 -19.48
N VAL A 85 -24.08 16.90 -19.12
CA VAL A 85 -23.11 16.71 -18.01
C VAL A 85 -21.69 16.97 -18.51
N GLN A 86 -20.91 17.76 -17.77
CA GLN A 86 -19.48 17.93 -18.02
C GLN A 86 -18.73 16.63 -17.63
N ALA A 87 -18.65 15.68 -18.56
CA ALA A 87 -18.01 14.39 -18.30
C ALA A 87 -16.61 14.26 -18.92
N LEU A 88 -15.71 13.57 -18.23
CA LEU A 88 -14.35 13.24 -18.63
C LEU A 88 -14.08 11.75 -18.37
N SER A 89 -13.27 11.11 -19.22
CA SER A 89 -12.82 9.74 -18.98
C SER A 89 -11.45 9.76 -18.29
N LEU A 90 -11.25 8.92 -17.28
CA LEU A 90 -9.93 8.66 -16.72
C LEU A 90 -9.10 7.84 -17.71
N LYS A 91 -8.05 8.44 -18.26
CA LYS A 91 -7.17 7.78 -19.23
C LYS A 91 -6.46 6.60 -18.56
N GLY A 92 -6.60 5.41 -19.15
CA GLY A 92 -6.05 4.17 -18.61
C GLY A 92 -6.87 3.54 -17.47
N GLY A 93 -7.99 4.17 -17.07
CA GLY A 93 -8.94 3.61 -16.10
C GLY A 93 -8.33 3.32 -14.72
N MET A 94 -8.92 2.36 -14.02
CA MET A 94 -8.43 1.89 -12.72
C MET A 94 -7.02 1.32 -12.81
N LYS A 95 -6.64 0.67 -13.92
CA LYS A 95 -5.25 0.22 -14.12
C LYS A 95 -4.25 1.38 -13.94
N ALA A 96 -4.48 2.49 -14.62
CA ALA A 96 -3.61 3.67 -14.46
C ALA A 96 -3.77 4.28 -13.06
N TRP A 97 -4.99 4.28 -12.50
CA TRP A 97 -5.24 4.71 -11.13
C TRP A 97 -4.42 3.94 -10.10
N SER A 98 -3.99 2.70 -10.37
CA SER A 98 -3.14 1.92 -9.47
C SER A 98 -1.83 2.63 -9.08
N LEU A 99 -1.38 3.60 -9.88
CA LEU A 99 -0.20 4.41 -9.62
C LEU A 99 -0.52 5.72 -8.87
N ALA A 100 -1.78 6.05 -8.64
CA ALA A 100 -2.17 7.19 -7.84
C ALA A 100 -1.60 7.06 -6.43
N TRP A 101 -1.15 8.19 -5.88
CA TRP A 101 -0.52 8.26 -4.59
C TRP A 101 -0.81 9.62 -3.94
N ASN A 102 -0.65 9.75 -2.62
CA ASN A 102 -0.68 11.03 -1.91
C ASN A 102 0.22 10.95 -0.66
N LEU A 103 0.29 12.03 0.11
CA LEU A 103 1.14 12.10 1.31
C LEU A 103 0.32 12.20 2.59
N ALA A 104 0.94 11.77 3.69
CA ALA A 104 0.53 12.11 5.04
C ALA A 104 1.77 12.29 5.93
N ASP A 105 1.78 13.34 6.75
CA ASP A 105 2.80 13.46 7.80
C ASP A 105 2.35 12.65 9.02
N VAL A 106 3.22 11.81 9.56
CA VAL A 106 2.91 11.07 10.80
C VAL A 106 3.20 11.97 11.99
N LYS A 107 2.16 12.64 12.50
CA LYS A 107 2.22 13.57 13.65
C LYS A 107 1.17 13.18 14.71
N PRO A 108 1.39 13.49 15.99
CA PRO A 108 2.63 13.96 16.60
C PRO A 108 3.45 12.78 17.15
N ILE A 109 4.56 12.43 16.50
CA ILE A 109 5.53 11.50 17.09
C ILE A 109 6.56 12.34 17.84
N ARG A 110 6.74 12.11 19.15
CA ARG A 110 7.81 12.74 19.95
C ARG A 110 9.16 12.11 19.59
N SER A 111 9.65 12.39 18.40
CA SER A 111 10.87 11.84 17.82
C SER A 111 11.70 12.96 17.18
N SER A 112 13.00 12.71 17.06
CA SER A 112 13.90 13.56 16.27
C SER A 112 13.70 13.37 14.76
N ALA A 113 13.09 12.26 14.36
CA ALA A 113 12.76 11.96 12.98
C ALA A 113 11.42 12.59 12.56
N GLN A 114 11.38 13.06 11.32
CA GLN A 114 10.15 13.32 10.58
C GLN A 114 9.80 12.08 9.78
N ILE A 115 8.58 11.56 9.95
CA ILE A 115 8.08 10.43 9.18
C ILE A 115 6.98 10.92 8.24
N ILE A 116 7.19 10.70 6.94
CA ILE A 116 6.25 11.03 5.88
C ILE A 116 5.81 9.71 5.26
N GLN A 117 4.52 9.43 5.31
CA GLN A 117 3.94 8.28 4.64
C GLN A 117 3.62 8.66 3.19
N VAL A 118 4.22 7.93 2.25
CA VAL A 118 3.91 7.99 0.82
C VAL A 118 2.92 6.86 0.53
N ARG A 119 1.66 7.24 0.29
CA ARG A 119 0.55 6.30 0.21
C ARG A 119 0.20 6.07 -1.25
N ARG A 120 0.51 4.91 -1.83
CA ARG A 120 0.06 4.50 -3.18
C ARG A 120 -1.43 4.16 -3.13
N THR A 121 -2.27 5.18 -3.09
CA THR A 121 -3.74 5.10 -2.95
C THR A 121 -4.41 4.18 -3.96
N GLY A 122 -3.82 4.04 -5.15
CA GLY A 122 -4.30 3.14 -6.18
C GLY A 122 -4.06 1.64 -5.90
N LYS A 123 -3.20 1.28 -4.95
CA LYS A 123 -2.87 -0.13 -4.68
C LYS A 123 -3.07 -0.50 -3.21
N GLY A 124 -2.99 0.48 -2.31
CA GLY A 124 -2.97 0.25 -0.88
C GLY A 124 -1.56 -0.02 -0.34
N CYS A 125 -0.50 0.26 -1.11
CA CYS A 125 0.88 0.20 -0.60
C CYS A 125 1.25 1.50 0.13
N LEU A 126 1.99 1.36 1.22
CA LEU A 126 2.42 2.43 2.09
C LEU A 126 3.94 2.36 2.20
N SER A 127 4.60 3.40 1.75
CA SER A 127 6.04 3.60 1.86
C SER A 127 6.32 4.72 2.84
N TYR A 128 7.53 4.79 3.38
CA TYR A 128 7.87 5.79 4.39
C TYR A 128 9.16 6.50 4.04
N ILE A 129 9.17 7.84 4.15
CA ILE A 129 10.40 8.63 4.21
C ILE A 129 10.63 8.99 5.68
N ILE A 130 11.76 8.58 6.23
CA ILE A 130 12.19 8.88 7.60
C ILE A 130 13.35 9.86 7.50
N GLY A 131 13.12 11.13 7.75
CA GLY A 131 14.11 12.20 7.67
C GLY A 131 14.61 12.65 9.04
N SER A 132 15.91 12.89 9.18
CA SER A 132 16.51 13.40 10.41
C SER A 132 17.77 14.21 10.07
N GLY A 133 17.85 15.44 10.57
CA GLY A 133 18.81 16.41 10.07
C GLY A 133 18.64 16.63 8.56
N SER A 134 19.70 16.39 7.78
CA SER A 134 19.68 16.46 6.31
C SER A 134 19.62 15.08 5.64
N GLU A 135 19.52 13.99 6.41
CA GLU A 135 19.53 12.62 5.88
C GLU A 135 18.13 12.00 5.91
N ALA A 136 17.88 11.02 5.03
CA ALA A 136 16.66 10.24 5.05
C ALA A 136 16.86 8.77 4.68
N ALA A 137 15.99 7.91 5.23
CA ALA A 137 15.70 6.59 4.70
C ALA A 137 14.38 6.58 3.93
N VAL A 138 14.29 5.68 2.96
CA VAL A 138 13.01 5.24 2.40
C VAL A 138 12.77 3.78 2.74
N VAL A 139 11.58 3.45 3.25
CA VAL A 139 11.17 2.08 3.58
C VAL A 139 10.05 1.65 2.63
N ASP A 140 10.19 0.45 2.04
CA ASP A 140 9.23 -0.24 1.16
C ASP A 140 8.81 0.60 -0.05
N ALA A 141 9.75 1.09 -0.86
CA ALA A 141 9.45 2.01 -1.94
C ALA A 141 8.52 1.39 -3.01
N SER A 142 7.29 1.90 -3.13
CA SER A 142 6.24 1.35 -4.01
C SER A 142 5.83 2.22 -5.22
N VAL A 143 6.11 3.53 -5.21
CA VAL A 143 5.88 4.47 -6.34
C VAL A 143 7.17 4.79 -7.12
N ASP A 144 7.08 5.61 -8.18
CA ASP A 144 8.25 6.03 -8.96
C ASP A 144 9.33 6.65 -8.06
N PRO A 145 10.60 6.22 -8.15
CA PRO A 145 11.70 6.82 -7.40
C PRO A 145 11.79 8.35 -7.46
N GLU A 146 11.45 8.98 -8.58
CA GLU A 146 11.50 10.44 -8.73
C GLU A 146 10.57 11.15 -7.73
N ILE A 147 9.47 10.51 -7.33
CA ILE A 147 8.56 11.06 -6.32
C ILE A 147 9.27 11.18 -4.97
N TYR A 148 9.99 10.13 -4.53
CA TYR A 148 10.73 10.17 -3.26
C TYR A 148 11.85 11.19 -3.30
N LEU A 149 12.61 11.25 -4.40
CA LEU A 149 13.70 12.22 -4.57
C LEU A 149 13.17 13.66 -4.49
N ARG A 150 12.03 13.94 -5.13
CA ARG A 150 11.38 15.25 -5.08
C ARG A 150 10.90 15.58 -3.67
N ILE A 151 10.20 14.67 -2.99
CA ILE A 151 9.72 14.90 -1.62
C ILE A 151 10.88 15.13 -0.66
N ALA A 152 11.94 14.31 -0.75
CA ALA A 152 13.13 14.48 0.09
C ALA A 152 13.76 15.85 -0.14
N LYS A 153 13.94 16.27 -1.40
CA LYS A 153 14.45 17.60 -1.74
C LYS A 153 13.57 18.73 -1.19
N GLU A 154 12.26 18.65 -1.35
CA GLU A 154 11.29 19.63 -0.83
C GLU A 154 11.34 19.74 0.70
N ARG A 155 11.68 18.65 1.38
CA ARG A 155 11.82 18.58 2.84
C ARG A 155 13.25 18.84 3.35
N GLY A 156 14.20 19.11 2.46
CA GLY A 156 15.59 19.38 2.81
C GLY A 156 16.43 18.13 3.17
N PHE A 157 16.02 16.95 2.73
CA PHE A 157 16.70 15.68 2.99
C PHE A 157 17.46 15.15 1.77
N THR A 158 18.49 14.36 2.05
CA THR A 158 19.21 13.50 1.10
C THR A 158 18.92 12.05 1.47
N ILE A 159 18.37 11.27 0.54
CA ILE A 159 18.11 9.85 0.76
C ILE A 159 19.43 9.09 0.71
N THR A 160 19.86 8.57 1.86
CA THR A 160 21.13 7.84 2.05
C THR A 160 20.92 6.35 2.28
N HIS A 161 19.70 5.96 2.68
CA HIS A 161 19.33 4.58 2.98
C HIS A 161 18.01 4.23 2.28
N VAL A 162 17.91 3.03 1.72
CA VAL A 162 16.67 2.46 1.21
C VAL A 162 16.54 1.04 1.75
N ILE A 163 15.39 0.72 2.31
CA ILE A 163 15.17 -0.46 3.15
C ILE A 163 13.88 -1.14 2.68
N ASP A 164 13.90 -2.46 2.50
CA ASP A 164 12.66 -3.25 2.40
C ASP A 164 12.42 -4.04 3.70
N THR A 165 11.16 -4.19 4.10
CA THR A 165 10.74 -4.98 5.27
C THR A 165 10.76 -6.48 4.99
N HIS A 166 10.46 -6.88 3.75
CA HIS A 166 10.42 -8.25 3.29
C HIS A 166 10.44 -8.32 1.75
N VAL A 167 10.54 -9.52 1.17
CA VAL A 167 10.35 -9.69 -0.27
C VAL A 167 8.85 -9.60 -0.61
N HIS A 168 8.42 -8.46 -1.15
CA HIS A 168 7.01 -8.21 -1.47
C HIS A 168 6.45 -9.17 -2.52
N ALA A 169 5.15 -9.48 -2.38
CA ALA A 169 4.44 -10.40 -3.25
C ALA A 169 3.30 -9.74 -4.07
N ASP A 170 3.02 -8.46 -3.84
CA ASP A 170 1.87 -7.75 -4.42
C ASP A 170 2.26 -6.56 -5.31
N HIS A 171 3.50 -6.07 -5.18
CA HIS A 171 4.11 -5.04 -6.00
C HIS A 171 5.61 -5.30 -6.20
N LEU A 172 6.19 -4.77 -7.29
CA LEU A 172 7.64 -4.83 -7.46
C LEU A 172 8.31 -3.77 -6.57
N SER A 173 9.40 -4.08 -5.88
CA SER A 173 10.09 -3.09 -5.06
C SER A 173 10.75 -2.03 -5.95
N ARG A 174 10.53 -0.75 -5.68
CA ARG A 174 11.25 0.38 -6.30
C ARG A 174 12.48 0.77 -5.50
N SER A 175 12.82 0.03 -4.45
CA SER A 175 13.94 0.35 -3.56
C SER A 175 15.29 0.33 -4.26
N ARG A 176 15.55 -0.68 -5.10
CA ARG A 176 16.77 -0.75 -5.91
C ARG A 176 16.86 0.39 -6.95
N PRO A 177 15.86 0.62 -7.81
CA PRO A 177 15.87 1.78 -8.72
C PRO A 177 16.07 3.12 -8.00
N LEU A 178 15.44 3.30 -6.83
CA LEU A 178 15.62 4.50 -6.01
C LEU A 178 17.05 4.64 -5.53
N ALA A 179 17.59 3.61 -4.90
CA ALA A 179 18.96 3.62 -4.41
C ALA A 179 19.98 3.86 -5.52
N ALA A 180 19.77 3.32 -6.72
CA ALA A 180 20.63 3.58 -7.87
C ALA A 180 20.65 5.07 -8.27
N ARG A 181 19.50 5.77 -8.18
CA ARG A 181 19.39 7.19 -8.53
C ARG A 181 20.02 8.12 -7.49
N CYS A 182 19.93 7.80 -6.19
CA CYS A 182 20.52 8.62 -5.13
C CYS A 182 21.86 8.10 -4.57
N ARG A 183 22.37 6.96 -5.07
CA ARG A 183 23.54 6.26 -4.52
C ARG A 183 23.38 5.89 -3.04
N ALA A 184 22.15 5.61 -2.62
CA ALA A 184 21.85 5.15 -1.28
C ALA A 184 22.28 3.68 -1.08
N LYS A 185 22.48 3.32 0.17
CA LYS A 185 22.65 1.92 0.58
C LYS A 185 21.31 1.20 0.50
N VAL A 186 21.32 -0.03 -0.01
CA VAL A 186 20.14 -0.90 -0.09
C VAL A 186 20.21 -1.93 1.03
N TYR A 187 19.18 -1.96 1.88
CA TYR A 187 19.07 -2.90 2.99
C TYR A 187 17.87 -3.81 2.81
N LEU A 188 18.09 -5.09 3.06
CA LEU A 188 17.04 -6.10 3.16
C LEU A 188 17.30 -6.95 4.39
N PRO A 189 16.29 -7.67 4.90
CA PRO A 189 16.51 -8.72 5.89
C PRO A 189 17.59 -9.70 5.42
N ALA A 190 18.38 -10.24 6.35
CA ALA A 190 19.33 -11.29 6.06
C ALA A 190 18.61 -12.54 5.52
N GLN A 191 18.84 -12.88 4.23
CA GLN A 191 18.30 -14.07 3.57
C GLN A 191 19.15 -14.45 2.35
N ASN A 192 18.82 -15.59 1.72
CA ASN A 192 19.56 -16.18 0.58
C ASN A 192 18.72 -16.36 -0.70
N ARG A 193 17.53 -15.75 -0.77
CA ARG A 193 16.58 -15.79 -1.89
C ARG A 193 16.89 -14.75 -2.96
N THR A 194 17.28 -13.54 -2.56
CA THR A 194 17.56 -12.45 -3.51
C THR A 194 18.92 -12.63 -4.17
N THR A 195 19.02 -12.34 -5.47
CA THR A 195 20.22 -12.63 -6.30
C THR A 195 21.02 -11.39 -6.70
N TYR A 196 20.76 -10.24 -6.07
CA TYR A 196 21.51 -9.00 -6.26
C TYR A 196 22.17 -8.54 -4.95
N PRO A 197 23.17 -7.64 -5.01
CA PRO A 197 23.85 -7.14 -3.81
C PRO A 197 22.94 -6.25 -2.94
N PHE A 198 22.96 -6.49 -1.63
CA PHE A 198 22.34 -5.66 -0.60
C PHE A 198 23.13 -5.77 0.72
N LEU A 199 22.88 -4.85 1.66
CA LEU A 199 23.38 -4.94 3.02
C LEU A 199 22.37 -5.71 3.88
N PRO A 200 22.72 -6.91 4.39
CA PRO A 200 21.80 -7.71 5.18
C PRO A 200 21.59 -7.10 6.56
N LEU A 201 20.34 -7.08 7.02
CA LEU A 201 19.95 -6.68 8.37
C LEU A 201 19.58 -7.91 9.22
N GLN A 202 20.07 -7.93 10.45
CA GLN A 202 19.78 -8.93 11.47
C GLN A 202 18.97 -8.31 12.63
N ASP A 203 18.37 -9.18 13.44
CA ASP A 203 17.67 -8.74 14.66
C ASP A 203 18.62 -7.96 15.57
N GLY A 204 18.16 -6.81 16.06
CA GLY A 204 18.93 -5.94 16.96
C GLY A 204 19.90 -4.98 16.26
N ASP A 205 20.07 -5.07 14.93
CA ASP A 205 20.85 -4.08 14.18
C ASP A 205 20.23 -2.68 14.35
N THR A 206 21.06 -1.64 14.20
CA THR A 206 20.60 -0.25 14.24
C THR A 206 21.12 0.51 13.03
N ILE A 207 20.21 1.15 12.30
CA ILE A 207 20.53 2.09 11.23
C ILE A 207 20.41 3.50 11.80
N THR A 208 21.47 4.29 11.67
CA THR A 208 21.47 5.71 12.10
C THR A 208 21.21 6.61 10.90
N ILE A 209 20.33 7.59 11.07
CA ILE A 209 20.02 8.62 10.06
C ILE A 209 20.00 9.95 10.79
N GLY A 210 20.92 10.85 10.44
CA GLY A 210 21.11 12.10 11.20
C GLY A 210 21.32 11.80 12.69
N THR A 211 20.38 12.22 13.53
CA THR A 211 20.40 11.97 14.98
C THR A 211 19.41 10.90 15.43
N SER A 212 18.66 10.30 14.49
CA SER A 212 17.64 9.29 14.77
C SER A 212 18.18 7.88 14.59
N ALA A 213 17.61 6.94 15.35
CA ALA A 213 17.95 5.52 15.28
C ALA A 213 16.76 4.70 14.82
N ILE A 214 17.01 3.78 13.89
CA ILE A 214 16.05 2.78 13.44
C ILE A 214 16.56 1.42 13.93
N GLN A 215 15.88 0.86 14.93
CA GLN A 215 16.17 -0.48 15.44
C GLN A 215 15.48 -1.53 14.57
N VAL A 216 16.21 -2.56 14.17
CA VAL A 216 15.71 -3.67 13.37
C VAL A 216 15.20 -4.77 14.30
N LEU A 217 13.95 -5.18 14.08
CA LEU A 217 13.31 -6.27 14.81
C LEU A 217 12.95 -7.38 13.83
N HIS A 218 13.48 -8.59 14.03
CA HIS A 218 13.08 -9.76 13.25
C HIS A 218 11.70 -10.20 13.66
N THR A 219 10.78 -10.20 12.71
CA THR A 219 9.33 -10.37 12.93
C THR A 219 8.76 -11.38 11.94
N PRO A 220 9.23 -12.64 11.98
CA PRO A 220 8.77 -13.68 11.05
C PRO A 220 7.28 -13.95 11.25
N GLY A 221 6.60 -14.25 10.16
CA GLY A 221 5.19 -14.57 10.16
C GLY A 221 4.58 -14.44 8.77
N HIS A 222 4.50 -13.20 8.26
CA HIS A 222 4.07 -12.98 6.88
C HIS A 222 5.03 -13.64 5.88
N THR A 223 6.31 -13.32 6.00
CA THR A 223 7.42 -14.11 5.44
C THR A 223 8.38 -14.51 6.57
N LEU A 224 9.28 -15.45 6.30
CA LEU A 224 10.25 -15.88 7.32
C LEU A 224 11.32 -14.82 7.58
N GLU A 225 11.65 -14.01 6.57
CA GLU A 225 12.62 -12.94 6.68
C GLU A 225 12.03 -11.60 7.15
N SER A 226 10.71 -11.46 7.31
CA SER A 226 10.06 -10.18 7.62
C SER A 226 10.70 -9.46 8.81
N MET A 227 10.94 -8.16 8.65
CA MET A 227 11.49 -7.27 9.68
C MET A 227 10.54 -6.09 9.93
N CYS A 228 10.46 -5.66 11.19
CA CYS A 228 9.88 -4.38 11.57
C CYS A 228 10.99 -3.40 11.92
N TYR A 229 10.73 -2.10 11.74
CA TYR A 229 11.70 -1.03 11.98
C TYR A 229 11.18 -0.03 13.00
N LEU A 230 11.79 0.00 14.18
CA LEU A 230 11.39 0.86 15.30
C LEU A 230 12.21 2.15 15.29
N VAL A 231 11.56 3.26 14.91
CA VAL A 231 12.16 4.60 14.81
C VAL A 231 12.09 5.30 16.16
N ASP A 232 13.24 5.65 16.72
CA ASP A 232 13.43 6.35 18.00
C ASP A 232 12.65 5.73 19.19
N GLY A 233 12.29 4.44 19.11
CA GLY A 233 11.44 3.79 20.12
C GLY A 233 9.99 4.30 20.15
N ARG A 234 9.53 5.00 19.10
CA ARG A 234 8.21 5.67 19.06
C ARG A 234 7.30 5.23 17.93
N ALA A 235 7.85 4.82 16.80
CA ALA A 235 7.07 4.43 15.64
C ALA A 235 7.61 3.12 15.07
N LEU A 236 6.76 2.11 14.97
CA LEU A 236 7.10 0.81 14.44
C LEU A 236 6.54 0.70 13.02
N LEU A 237 7.43 0.70 12.03
CA LEU A 237 7.08 0.32 10.67
C LEU A 237 6.97 -1.21 10.65
N THR A 238 5.75 -1.71 10.46
CA THR A 238 5.43 -3.13 10.70
C THR A 238 5.47 -4.00 9.45
N GLY A 239 5.78 -3.42 8.29
CA GLY A 239 5.66 -4.15 7.03
C GLY A 239 4.26 -4.77 6.91
N ASP A 240 4.23 -6.06 6.55
CA ASP A 240 3.00 -6.86 6.51
C ASP A 240 2.82 -7.76 7.74
N THR A 241 3.53 -7.49 8.86
CA THR A 241 3.40 -8.26 10.11
C THR A 241 2.11 -7.91 10.87
N LEU A 242 1.87 -6.61 11.11
CA LEU A 242 0.75 -6.10 11.92
C LEU A 242 0.13 -4.87 11.25
N PHE A 243 -1.21 -4.85 11.20
CA PHE A 243 -2.01 -3.77 10.66
C PHE A 243 -2.90 -3.16 11.75
N PRO A 244 -3.48 -1.96 11.54
CA PRO A 244 -4.34 -1.31 12.52
C PRO A 244 -5.61 -2.08 12.91
N GLY A 245 -6.04 -3.02 12.06
CA GLY A 245 -7.24 -3.84 12.25
C GLY A 245 -7.08 -5.28 11.78
N ALA A 246 -5.85 -5.76 11.56
CA ALA A 246 -5.57 -7.07 10.98
C ALA A 246 -4.12 -7.52 11.26
N VAL A 247 -3.78 -8.74 10.89
CA VAL A 247 -2.40 -9.29 10.92
C VAL A 247 -1.99 -9.82 9.56
N GLY A 248 -0.69 -10.06 9.36
CA GLY A 248 -0.16 -10.64 8.12
C GLY A 248 -0.69 -12.03 7.81
N ARG A 249 -0.96 -12.31 6.52
CA ARG A 249 -1.22 -13.68 6.06
C ARG A 249 0.07 -14.50 5.99
N PRO A 250 0.08 -15.80 6.37
CA PRO A 250 1.30 -16.61 6.39
C PRO A 250 1.48 -17.53 5.16
N ASP A 251 0.53 -17.56 4.22
CA ASP A 251 0.41 -18.64 3.22
C ASP A 251 0.99 -18.32 1.83
N LEU A 252 1.38 -17.07 1.56
CA LEU A 252 1.93 -16.71 0.25
C LEU A 252 3.24 -17.46 -0.02
N ALA A 253 3.32 -18.11 -1.17
CA ALA A 253 4.44 -18.98 -1.56
C ALA A 253 4.84 -19.99 -0.45
N ALA A 254 3.85 -20.60 0.19
CA ALA A 254 4.03 -21.61 1.24
C ALA A 254 3.09 -22.80 1.03
N SER A 255 3.55 -24.00 1.39
CA SER A 255 2.70 -25.16 1.61
C SER A 255 1.82 -24.98 2.85
N ALA A 256 0.80 -25.82 3.03
CA ALA A 256 -0.06 -25.78 4.22
C ALA A 256 0.73 -25.97 5.53
N VAL A 257 1.79 -26.78 5.51
CA VAL A 257 2.67 -27.00 6.66
C VAL A 257 3.49 -25.75 6.96
N GLU A 258 4.10 -25.14 5.94
CA GLU A 258 4.86 -23.90 6.09
C GLU A 258 3.98 -22.73 6.53
N ALA A 259 2.76 -22.62 5.99
CA ALA A 259 1.80 -21.59 6.38
C ALA A 259 1.43 -21.71 7.87
N ARG A 260 1.23 -22.95 8.38
CA ARG A 260 0.99 -23.18 9.80
C ARG A 260 2.20 -22.84 10.66
N GLN A 261 3.41 -23.23 10.25
CA GLN A 261 4.64 -22.85 10.97
C GLN A 261 4.83 -21.34 11.03
N ARG A 262 4.58 -20.64 9.92
CA ARG A 262 4.59 -19.19 9.83
C ARG A 262 3.51 -18.55 10.71
N ALA A 263 2.33 -19.15 10.86
CA ALA A 263 1.30 -18.69 11.78
C ALA A 263 1.77 -18.74 13.25
N HIS A 264 2.42 -19.82 13.68
CA HIS A 264 3.04 -19.91 15.02
C HIS A 264 4.13 -18.84 15.20
N ALA A 265 4.99 -18.65 14.21
CA ALA A 265 6.02 -17.60 14.24
C ALA A 265 5.40 -16.19 14.34
N LEU A 266 4.33 -15.93 13.59
CA LEU A 266 3.59 -14.68 13.63
C LEU A 266 3.01 -14.42 15.02
N TYR A 267 2.41 -15.42 15.66
CA TYR A 267 1.93 -15.29 17.04
C TYR A 267 3.05 -14.86 17.99
N GLY A 268 4.19 -15.57 17.97
CA GLY A 268 5.35 -15.22 18.81
C GLY A 268 5.88 -13.80 18.55
N THR A 269 5.89 -13.38 17.28
CA THR A 269 6.21 -12.02 16.87
C THR A 269 5.24 -10.98 17.45
N LEU A 270 3.94 -11.21 17.32
CA LEU A 270 2.90 -10.31 17.81
C LEU A 270 2.95 -10.19 19.35
N GLN A 271 3.20 -11.29 20.06
CA GLN A 271 3.38 -11.28 21.52
C GLN A 271 4.61 -10.47 21.98
N ARG A 272 5.62 -10.29 21.12
CA ARG A 272 6.73 -9.36 21.38
C ARG A 272 6.30 -7.91 21.11
N ILE A 273 5.63 -7.65 19.98
CA ILE A 273 5.20 -6.30 19.58
C ILE A 273 4.23 -5.68 20.60
N ILE A 274 3.26 -6.44 21.11
CA ILE A 274 2.28 -5.90 22.08
C ILE A 274 2.89 -5.51 23.45
N LYS A 275 4.17 -5.84 23.70
CA LYS A 275 4.91 -5.43 24.90
C LYS A 275 5.62 -4.08 24.74
N LEU A 276 5.63 -3.51 23.53
CA LEU A 276 6.12 -2.15 23.30
C LEU A 276 5.23 -1.12 24.02
N PRO A 277 5.71 0.12 24.22
CA PRO A 277 4.90 1.17 24.81
C PRO A 277 3.55 1.33 24.08
N PRO A 278 2.43 1.49 24.80
CA PRO A 278 1.08 1.53 24.21
C PRO A 278 0.86 2.73 23.26
N ASP A 279 1.65 3.79 23.40
CA ASP A 279 1.66 4.97 22.53
C ASP A 279 2.55 4.81 21.29
N THR A 280 3.19 3.65 21.10
CA THR A 280 3.96 3.34 19.89
C THR A 280 3.05 3.40 18.67
N TRP A 281 3.45 4.16 17.65
CA TRP A 281 2.70 4.29 16.41
C TRP A 281 2.94 3.08 15.50
N ILE A 282 1.88 2.38 15.09
CA ILE A 282 1.94 1.20 14.21
C ILE A 282 1.70 1.63 12.76
N LEU A 283 2.71 1.42 11.92
CA LEU A 283 2.80 1.91 10.54
C LEU A 283 3.01 0.74 9.57
N PRO A 284 1.94 0.13 9.02
CA PRO A 284 2.06 -1.03 8.11
C PRO A 284 2.58 -0.64 6.73
N CYS A 285 3.02 -1.58 5.90
CA CYS A 285 3.33 -1.30 4.49
C CYS A 285 2.15 -1.51 3.53
N HIS A 286 1.01 -1.99 4.03
CA HIS A 286 -0.23 -2.04 3.27
C HIS A 286 -1.48 -1.63 4.07
N THR A 287 -2.55 -1.36 3.33
CA THR A 287 -3.91 -1.22 3.82
C THR A 287 -4.89 -1.89 2.87
N SER A 288 -5.90 -2.55 3.43
CA SER A 288 -6.99 -3.16 2.65
C SER A 288 -8.11 -2.16 2.33
N GLU A 289 -8.16 -1.03 3.05
CA GLU A 289 -9.13 0.03 2.83
C GLU A 289 -8.66 1.04 1.78
N PRO A 290 -9.57 1.57 0.93
CA PRO A 290 -9.26 2.70 0.06
C PRO A 290 -8.71 3.90 0.84
N ILE A 291 -7.60 4.45 0.37
CA ILE A 291 -6.90 5.54 1.07
C ILE A 291 -7.48 6.90 0.65
N PRO A 292 -8.13 7.65 1.55
CA PRO A 292 -8.65 8.98 1.25
C PRO A 292 -7.54 10.03 1.02
N PHE A 293 -7.93 11.13 0.37
CA PHE A 293 -7.07 12.30 0.14
C PHE A 293 -7.17 13.32 1.30
N ASP A 294 -7.10 12.83 2.53
CA ASP A 294 -7.34 13.61 3.76
C ASP A 294 -6.06 14.04 4.50
N GLY A 295 -4.88 13.71 3.93
CA GLY A 295 -3.58 13.95 4.55
C GLY A 295 -3.30 13.18 5.85
N ARG A 296 -4.14 12.20 6.23
CA ARG A 296 -3.99 11.46 7.50
C ARG A 296 -3.20 10.17 7.32
N PRO A 297 -2.23 9.86 8.20
CA PRO A 297 -1.47 8.64 8.07
C PRO A 297 -2.36 7.40 8.28
N CYS A 298 -2.17 6.40 7.43
CA CYS A 298 -2.72 5.07 7.62
C CYS A 298 -1.95 4.36 8.73
N GLY A 299 -2.50 4.42 9.94
CA GLY A 299 -2.24 3.48 11.01
C GLY A 299 -2.84 3.91 12.35
N ALA A 300 -2.29 3.44 13.48
CA ALA A 300 -2.85 3.75 14.80
C ALA A 300 -1.82 3.59 15.94
N ALA A 301 -2.14 4.11 17.13
CA ALA A 301 -1.38 3.78 18.34
C ALA A 301 -1.57 2.30 18.71
N LEU A 302 -0.53 1.65 19.24
CA LEU A 302 -0.54 0.23 19.58
C LEU A 302 -1.69 -0.14 20.52
N ALA A 303 -2.03 0.70 21.49
CA ALA A 303 -3.18 0.48 22.37
C ALA A 303 -4.51 0.33 21.61
N ASP A 304 -4.72 1.16 20.58
CA ASP A 304 -5.92 1.08 19.74
C ASP A 304 -5.91 -0.19 18.90
N VAL A 305 -4.73 -0.57 18.38
CA VAL A 305 -4.57 -1.81 17.60
C VAL A 305 -4.89 -3.04 18.46
N ILE A 306 -4.39 -3.10 19.69
CA ILE A 306 -4.70 -4.17 20.66
C ILE A 306 -6.21 -4.21 20.97
N GLY A 307 -6.87 -3.06 21.01
CA GLY A 307 -8.31 -2.96 21.20
C GLY A 307 -9.11 -3.57 20.03
N ARG A 308 -8.68 -3.30 18.79
CA ARG A 308 -9.37 -3.64 17.54
C ARG A 308 -9.08 -5.06 17.04
N VAL A 309 -7.84 -5.53 17.16
CA VAL A 309 -7.41 -6.82 16.61
C VAL A 309 -7.58 -7.91 17.66
N GLU A 310 -8.75 -8.56 17.67
CA GLU A 310 -9.10 -9.58 18.66
C GLU A 310 -8.09 -10.73 18.74
N MET A 311 -7.51 -11.12 17.60
CA MET A 311 -6.49 -12.16 17.48
C MET A 311 -5.26 -11.91 18.37
N LEU A 312 -4.92 -10.66 18.71
CA LEU A 312 -3.79 -10.35 19.59
C LEU A 312 -3.99 -10.82 21.04
N ARG A 313 -5.24 -11.09 21.43
CA ARG A 313 -5.63 -11.54 22.77
C ARG A 313 -5.97 -13.04 22.82
N ALA A 314 -5.88 -13.75 21.72
CA ALA A 314 -6.16 -15.18 21.64
C ALA A 314 -5.00 -16.02 22.23
N SER A 315 -5.29 -17.28 22.58
CA SER A 315 -4.23 -18.28 22.77
C SER A 315 -3.54 -18.57 21.43
N GLU A 316 -2.34 -19.15 21.48
CA GLU A 316 -1.59 -19.51 20.27
C GLU A 316 -2.40 -20.41 19.31
N ASP A 317 -2.95 -21.51 19.82
CA ASP A 317 -3.77 -22.42 19.00
C ASP A 317 -5.01 -21.72 18.44
N GLY A 318 -5.69 -20.90 19.25
CA GLY A 318 -6.86 -20.15 18.81
C GLY A 318 -6.51 -19.12 17.72
N PHE A 319 -5.34 -18.48 17.84
CA PHE A 319 -4.80 -17.58 16.82
C PHE A 319 -4.54 -18.33 15.52
N VAL A 320 -3.80 -19.44 15.56
CA VAL A 320 -3.40 -20.19 14.37
C VAL A 320 -4.62 -20.73 13.61
N GLU A 321 -5.58 -21.33 14.30
CA GLU A 321 -6.80 -21.85 13.65
C GLU A 321 -7.65 -20.72 13.04
N THR A 322 -7.81 -19.60 13.75
CA THR A 322 -8.56 -18.45 13.25
C THR A 322 -7.87 -17.85 12.01
N LEU A 323 -6.54 -17.69 12.06
CA LEU A 323 -5.78 -17.11 10.96
C LEU A 323 -5.87 -17.98 9.69
N LEU A 324 -5.65 -19.29 9.83
CA LEU A 324 -5.65 -20.22 8.69
C LEU A 324 -7.05 -20.42 8.08
N SER A 325 -8.12 -20.31 8.87
CA SER A 325 -9.50 -20.41 8.37
C SER A 325 -9.99 -19.16 7.63
N ARG A 326 -9.30 -18.01 7.79
CA ARG A 326 -9.66 -16.72 7.18
C ARG A 326 -8.75 -16.32 6.02
N ILE A 327 -7.91 -17.22 5.51
CA ILE A 327 -7.00 -16.91 4.40
C ILE A 327 -7.80 -16.46 3.17
N PRO A 328 -7.58 -15.24 2.65
CA PRO A 328 -8.26 -14.78 1.45
C PRO A 328 -7.65 -15.40 0.19
N ALA A 329 -8.39 -15.33 -0.92
CA ALA A 329 -7.92 -15.84 -2.21
C ALA A 329 -6.54 -15.27 -2.58
N THR A 330 -5.61 -16.17 -2.89
CA THR A 330 -4.23 -15.85 -3.27
C THR A 330 -4.21 -15.02 -4.56
N PRO A 331 -3.46 -13.90 -4.61
CA PRO A 331 -3.33 -13.11 -5.84
C PRO A 331 -2.69 -13.94 -6.97
N PRO A 332 -3.22 -13.96 -8.21
CA PRO A 332 -2.74 -14.86 -9.26
C PRO A 332 -1.30 -14.57 -9.75
N ASN A 333 -0.84 -13.33 -9.54
CA ASN A 333 0.43 -12.76 -9.96
C ASN A 333 1.55 -12.85 -8.91
N HIS A 334 1.25 -13.27 -7.68
CA HIS A 334 2.19 -13.13 -6.56
C HIS A 334 3.53 -13.85 -6.77
N LEU A 335 3.53 -15.08 -7.30
CA LEU A 335 4.76 -15.83 -7.58
C LEU A 335 5.65 -15.14 -8.63
N ALA A 336 5.04 -14.48 -9.61
CA ALA A 336 5.79 -13.74 -10.63
C ALA A 336 6.44 -12.48 -10.02
N ILE A 337 5.72 -11.78 -9.16
CA ILE A 337 6.22 -10.61 -8.43
C ILE A 337 7.36 -11.01 -7.49
N VAL A 338 7.18 -12.04 -6.67
CA VAL A 338 8.22 -12.54 -5.76
C VAL A 338 9.50 -12.88 -6.52
N ARG A 339 9.40 -13.66 -7.61
CA ARG A 339 10.56 -14.02 -8.43
C ARG A 339 11.28 -12.80 -9.00
N LEU A 340 10.53 -11.80 -9.46
CA LEU A 340 11.10 -10.57 -10.01
C LEU A 340 11.76 -9.72 -8.91
N ASN A 341 11.16 -9.64 -7.72
CA ASN A 341 11.71 -8.95 -6.56
C ASN A 341 12.96 -9.64 -6.01
N GLU A 342 13.03 -10.97 -6.04
CA GLU A 342 14.23 -11.74 -5.68
C GLU A 342 15.37 -11.49 -6.68
N ALA A 343 15.06 -11.42 -7.98
CA ALA A 343 16.05 -11.05 -9.00
C ALA A 343 16.35 -9.54 -9.04
N GLY A 344 15.50 -8.73 -8.40
CA GLY A 344 15.42 -7.27 -8.51
C GLY A 344 15.36 -6.79 -9.97
N ASN A 345 14.53 -7.48 -10.75
CA ASN A 345 14.24 -7.18 -12.14
C ASN A 345 12.81 -6.66 -12.27
N PHE A 346 12.54 -5.99 -13.39
CA PHE A 346 11.19 -5.61 -13.80
C PHE A 346 10.76 -6.46 -15.00
N PRO A 347 9.45 -6.69 -15.20
CA PRO A 347 8.97 -7.41 -16.37
C PRO A 347 9.30 -6.64 -17.65
N GLN A 348 9.30 -7.35 -18.78
CA GLN A 348 9.27 -6.68 -20.08
C GLN A 348 7.90 -6.01 -20.27
N GLY A 349 7.91 -4.71 -20.58
CA GLY A 349 6.69 -3.91 -20.75
C GLY A 349 6.27 -3.16 -19.49
N ASP A 350 4.97 -2.91 -19.36
CA ASP A 350 4.40 -2.08 -18.29
C ASP A 350 4.24 -2.88 -16.98
N PRO A 351 4.99 -2.56 -15.91
CA PRO A 351 4.93 -3.30 -14.65
C PRO A 351 3.55 -3.24 -13.98
N THR A 352 2.73 -2.24 -14.30
CA THR A 352 1.39 -2.12 -13.71
C THR A 352 0.43 -3.22 -14.15
N GLU A 353 0.70 -3.93 -15.26
CA GLU A 353 -0.09 -5.12 -15.62
C GLU A 353 0.08 -6.23 -14.59
N LEU A 354 1.29 -6.39 -14.03
CA LEU A 354 1.55 -7.36 -12.98
C LEU A 354 1.07 -6.89 -11.61
N GLU A 355 0.79 -5.61 -11.40
CA GLU A 355 0.44 -5.06 -10.07
C GLU A 355 -1.03 -4.70 -9.95
N ALA A 356 -1.80 -4.89 -11.02
CA ALA A 356 -3.21 -4.55 -11.05
C ALA A 356 -4.02 -5.39 -10.04
N GLY A 357 -5.03 -4.75 -9.44
CA GLY A 357 -5.93 -5.36 -8.46
C GLY A 357 -5.62 -4.97 -7.02
N ALA A 358 -6.54 -5.34 -6.13
CA ALA A 358 -6.49 -4.99 -4.71
C ALA A 358 -5.27 -5.59 -3.98
N ASN A 359 -4.85 -4.97 -2.88
CA ASN A 359 -3.92 -5.60 -1.94
C ASN A 359 -4.65 -6.66 -1.10
N ARG A 360 -4.01 -7.81 -0.85
CA ARG A 360 -4.57 -8.94 -0.09
C ARG A 360 -3.55 -9.52 0.90
N CYS A 361 -2.77 -8.66 1.55
CA CYS A 361 -1.71 -9.06 2.50
C CYS A 361 -2.19 -9.26 3.95
N ALA A 362 -3.35 -8.74 4.31
CA ALA A 362 -3.86 -8.74 5.68
C ALA A 362 -5.03 -9.72 5.90
N ILE A 363 -5.18 -10.20 7.15
CA ILE A 363 -6.30 -11.01 7.65
C ILE A 363 -6.88 -10.35 8.91
N SER A 364 -8.16 -10.01 8.86
CA SER A 364 -8.91 -9.34 9.94
C SER A 364 -9.64 -10.31 10.86
#